data_AF-A0A7S3DMI7-F1
#
_entry.id   AF-A0A7S3DMI7-F1
#
_cell.length_a   1.000
_cell.length_b   1.000
_cell.length_c   1.000
_cell.angle_alpha   90.00
_cell.angle_beta   90.00
_cell.angle_gamma   90.00
#
_symmetry.space_group_name_H-M   'P 1'
#
loop_
_entity.id
_entity.type
_entity.pdbx_description
1 polymer ?
#
loop_
_entity_poly.entity_id
_entity_poly.type
_entity_poly.pdbx_seq_one_letter_code
_entity_poly.pdbx_strand_id
1 'polypeptide(L)'
;EAIQATPGPLTGEQLLEERNAWRKKEHERARRALAEQENARRQKEQEERKQKRKDSNDKETTPSSETTTHSSSQEEESADNTNSQKEPLAFEPPPHPHGVKLSIYHCNRSAALLHLERYTEAISDCDVALLWNPTYVKAFVRRAKALEAQEQYEAAMADIQKAQQLDITASPQNQRQYRTTLQRLEKLEHDRMETLKTETMGKLKDLGNSILGNFGLSMDNFKAVQDPNTGSYSISFDQNNNNGGGSQT
;
A
#
# COMPACT_ATOMS: atom_id res chain seq x y z
N GLU A 1 1.80 -36.68 -27.65
CA GLU A 1 1.66 -37.80 -26.68
C GLU A 1 2.67 -37.78 -25.51
N ALA A 2 3.77 -37.01 -25.52
CA ALA A 2 4.68 -36.92 -24.37
C ALA A 2 4.20 -36.02 -23.19
N ILE A 3 3.01 -35.42 -23.29
CA ILE A 3 2.44 -34.51 -22.26
C ILE A 3 1.38 -35.22 -21.39
N GLN A 4 1.01 -36.47 -21.70
CA GLN A 4 -0.05 -37.22 -20.99
C GLN A 4 0.43 -38.34 -20.05
N ALA A 5 1.74 -38.50 -19.82
CA ALA A 5 2.28 -39.65 -19.06
C ALA A 5 2.81 -39.32 -17.65
N THR A 6 2.62 -38.11 -17.15
CA THR A 6 2.77 -37.79 -15.74
C THR A 6 1.58 -36.91 -15.34
N PRO A 7 0.82 -37.21 -14.28
CA PRO A 7 0.00 -36.18 -13.65
C PRO A 7 0.98 -35.17 -13.06
N GLY A 8 1.41 -34.22 -13.89
CA GLY A 8 2.33 -33.17 -13.50
C GLY A 8 1.70 -32.33 -12.38
N PRO A 9 2.49 -31.83 -11.41
CA PRO A 9 2.00 -30.90 -10.41
C PRO A 9 1.44 -29.62 -11.07
N LEU A 10 0.74 -28.83 -10.26
CA LEU A 10 -0.05 -27.65 -10.65
C LEU A 10 0.44 -26.91 -11.90
N THR A 11 -0.48 -26.61 -12.81
CA THR A 11 -0.21 -25.69 -13.92
C THR A 11 0.20 -24.32 -13.39
N GLY A 12 0.88 -23.50 -14.20
CA GLY A 12 1.25 -22.14 -13.79
C GLY A 12 0.05 -21.31 -13.31
N GLU A 13 -1.12 -21.50 -13.92
CA GLU A 13 -2.37 -20.85 -13.50
C GLU A 13 -2.86 -21.36 -12.13
N GLN A 14 -2.93 -22.68 -11.94
CA GLN A 14 -3.29 -23.28 -10.65
C GLN A 14 -2.33 -22.82 -9.54
N LEU A 15 -1.04 -22.69 -9.84
CA LEU A 15 -0.04 -22.24 -8.88
C LEU A 15 -0.30 -20.78 -8.44
N LEU A 16 -0.71 -19.91 -9.37
CA LEU A 16 -1.10 -18.55 -9.05
C LEU A 16 -2.39 -18.51 -8.23
N GLU A 17 -3.35 -19.38 -8.53
CA GLU A 17 -4.58 -19.51 -7.73
C GLU A 17 -4.28 -19.92 -6.30
N GLU A 18 -3.41 -20.93 -6.09
CA GLU A 18 -2.97 -21.33 -4.74
C GLU A 18 -2.28 -20.19 -4.01
N ARG A 19 -1.36 -19.49 -4.68
CA ARG A 19 -0.68 -18.30 -4.13
C ARG A 19 -1.69 -17.22 -3.73
N ASN A 20 -2.66 -16.93 -4.58
CA ASN A 20 -3.65 -15.89 -4.34
C ASN A 20 -4.62 -16.29 -3.20
N ALA A 21 -5.04 -17.56 -3.16
CA ALA A 21 -5.84 -18.11 -2.07
C ALA A 21 -5.08 -18.07 -0.74
N TRP A 22 -3.78 -18.37 -0.76
CA TRP A 22 -2.90 -18.24 0.39
C TRP A 22 -2.81 -16.78 0.88
N ARG A 23 -2.55 -15.82 -0.02
CA ARG A 23 -2.52 -14.38 0.32
C ARG A 23 -3.84 -13.89 0.94
N LYS A 24 -4.97 -14.35 0.40
CA LYS A 24 -6.30 -14.02 0.93
C LYS A 24 -6.49 -14.55 2.35
N LYS A 25 -6.12 -15.81 2.60
CA LYS A 25 -6.17 -16.41 3.95
C LYS A 25 -5.31 -15.64 4.95
N GLU A 26 -4.09 -15.24 4.55
CA GLU A 26 -3.21 -14.45 5.41
C GLU A 26 -3.76 -13.05 5.70
N HIS A 27 -4.30 -12.36 4.70
CA HIS A 27 -4.95 -11.07 4.90
C HIS A 27 -6.17 -11.19 5.85
N GLU A 28 -6.97 -12.24 5.71
CA GLU A 28 -8.09 -12.51 6.63
C GLU A 28 -7.62 -12.81 8.06
N ARG A 29 -6.53 -13.57 8.22
CA ARG A 29 -5.90 -13.82 9.53
C ARG A 29 -5.43 -12.52 10.16
N ALA A 30 -4.72 -11.68 9.42
CA ALA A 30 -4.25 -10.38 9.90
C ALA A 30 -5.42 -9.47 10.32
N ARG A 31 -6.49 -9.42 9.53
CA ARG A 31 -7.69 -8.64 9.87
C ARG A 31 -8.37 -9.15 11.14
N ARG A 32 -8.46 -10.48 11.34
CA ARG A 32 -9.00 -11.06 12.57
C ARG A 32 -8.14 -10.71 13.78
N ALA A 33 -6.82 -10.84 13.67
CA ALA A 33 -5.90 -10.47 14.74
C ALA A 33 -6.03 -8.98 15.14
N LEU A 34 -6.16 -8.08 14.17
CA LEU A 34 -6.37 -6.65 14.44
C LEU A 34 -7.70 -6.38 15.16
N ALA A 35 -8.78 -7.06 14.75
CA ALA A 35 -10.08 -6.95 15.41
C ALA A 35 -10.03 -7.50 16.85
N GLU A 36 -9.34 -8.60 17.09
CA GLU A 36 -9.13 -9.16 18.43
C GLU A 36 -8.32 -8.20 19.31
N GLN A 37 -7.27 -7.58 18.76
CA GLN A 37 -6.47 -6.58 19.48
C GLN A 37 -7.30 -5.34 19.85
N GLU A 38 -8.13 -4.84 18.93
CA GLU A 38 -9.01 -3.70 19.20
C GLU A 38 -10.06 -4.04 20.26
N ASN A 39 -10.66 -5.23 20.20
CA ASN A 39 -11.61 -5.69 21.21
C ASN A 39 -10.96 -5.83 22.59
N ALA A 40 -9.75 -6.38 22.66
CA ALA A 40 -8.99 -6.48 23.90
C ALA A 40 -8.67 -5.09 24.47
N ARG A 41 -8.30 -4.11 23.63
CA ARG A 41 -8.08 -2.71 24.05
C ARG A 41 -9.35 -2.10 24.64
N ARG A 42 -10.49 -2.26 23.95
CA ARG A 42 -11.79 -1.76 24.42
C ARG A 42 -12.20 -2.41 25.75
N GLN A 43 -11.93 -3.70 25.95
CA GLN A 43 -12.21 -4.38 27.22
C GLN A 43 -11.35 -3.84 28.36
N LYS A 44 -10.04 -3.70 28.16
CA LYS A 44 -9.13 -3.09 29.15
C LYS A 44 -9.58 -1.67 29.54
N GLU A 45 -9.89 -0.82 28.55
CA GLU A 45 -10.41 0.54 28.81
C GLU A 45 -11.71 0.54 29.62
N GLN A 46 -12.61 -0.43 29.37
CA GLN A 46 -13.84 -0.56 30.15
C GLN A 46 -13.60 -1.05 31.57
N GLU A 47 -12.67 -1.99 31.76
CA GLU A 47 -12.27 -2.49 33.08
C GLU A 47 -11.61 -1.38 33.91
N GLU A 48 -10.69 -0.61 33.33
CA GLU A 48 -10.08 0.55 33.98
C GLU A 48 -11.12 1.62 34.36
N ARG A 49 -12.10 1.89 33.49
CA ARG A 49 -13.21 2.81 33.80
C ARG A 49 -14.09 2.29 34.94
N LYS A 50 -14.34 0.98 34.99
CA LYS A 50 -15.09 0.35 36.10
C LYS A 50 -14.31 0.42 37.40
N GLN A 51 -13.00 0.17 37.37
CA GLN A 51 -12.14 0.25 38.55
C GLN A 51 -12.08 1.68 39.10
N LYS A 52 -11.85 2.69 38.25
CA LYS A 52 -11.87 4.11 38.65
C LYS A 52 -13.20 4.53 39.29
N ARG A 53 -14.32 4.02 38.76
CA ARG A 53 -15.66 4.28 39.35
C ARG A 53 -15.82 3.64 40.73
N LYS A 54 -15.24 2.46 40.95
CA LYS A 54 -15.28 1.77 42.24
C LYS A 54 -14.42 2.52 43.28
N ASP A 55 -13.20 2.90 42.91
CA ASP A 55 -12.28 3.67 43.78
C ASP A 55 -12.83 5.06 44.14
N SER A 56 -13.64 5.68 43.26
CA SER A 56 -14.34 6.94 43.58
C SER A 56 -15.53 6.74 44.52
N ASN A 57 -16.19 5.59 44.48
CA ASN A 57 -17.38 5.31 45.29
C ASN A 57 -17.01 4.89 46.73
N ASP A 58 -15.82 4.31 46.93
CA ASP A 58 -15.28 3.98 48.26
C ASP A 58 -14.70 5.22 48.99
N LYS A 59 -14.64 6.40 48.35
CA LYS A 59 -14.14 7.67 48.92
C LYS A 59 -15.22 8.59 49.50
N GLU A 60 -16.51 8.24 49.46
CA GLU A 60 -17.61 9.04 50.01
C GLU A 60 -18.02 8.68 51.45
N THR A 61 -17.21 7.92 52.19
CA THR A 61 -17.40 7.74 53.65
C THR A 61 -16.10 8.01 54.41
N THR A 62 -15.70 9.28 54.53
CA THR A 62 -15.02 9.91 55.70
C THR A 62 -14.26 11.18 55.27
N PRO A 63 -14.40 12.32 55.96
CA PRO A 63 -13.49 13.44 55.78
C PRO A 63 -12.34 13.33 56.79
N SER A 64 -11.09 13.31 56.33
CA SER A 64 -10.00 14.17 56.86
C SER A 64 -8.60 13.72 56.43
N SER A 65 -7.77 14.76 56.28
CA SER A 65 -6.30 14.85 56.36
C SER A 65 -5.45 14.42 55.15
N GLU A 66 -4.77 15.46 54.64
CA GLU A 66 -3.52 15.46 53.92
C GLU A 66 -2.49 14.50 54.55
N THR A 67 -1.65 13.85 53.74
CA THR A 67 -0.17 13.95 53.82
C THR A 67 0.46 13.26 52.59
N THR A 68 1.41 13.97 52.00
CA THR A 68 2.46 13.56 51.06
C THR A 68 3.02 12.14 51.28
N THR A 69 3.17 11.35 50.20
CA THR A 69 4.38 10.51 50.01
C THR A 69 4.52 10.01 48.57
N HIS A 70 5.68 10.30 47.98
CA HIS A 70 6.22 9.66 46.79
C HIS A 70 6.33 8.14 47.04
N SER A 71 5.83 7.30 46.13
CA SER A 71 6.40 5.98 45.92
C SER A 71 6.46 5.70 44.42
N SER A 72 7.66 5.89 43.89
CA SER A 72 8.15 5.22 42.71
C SER A 72 7.98 3.72 42.90
N SER A 73 7.29 3.06 41.98
CA SER A 73 7.47 1.64 41.72
C SER A 73 7.52 1.48 40.22
N GLN A 74 8.76 1.45 39.75
CA GLN A 74 9.14 0.95 38.44
C GLN A 74 8.60 -0.49 38.34
N GLU A 75 7.55 -0.68 37.57
CA GLU A 75 7.29 -1.96 36.93
C GLU A 75 7.80 -1.82 35.50
N GLU A 76 9.08 -2.15 35.34
CA GLU A 76 9.61 -2.56 34.05
C GLU A 76 8.89 -3.84 33.64
N GLU A 77 7.72 -3.69 33.01
CA GLU A 77 7.28 -4.71 32.06
C GLU A 77 8.30 -4.68 30.92
N SER A 78 9.22 -5.63 30.99
CA SER A 78 9.99 -6.10 29.84
C SER A 78 9.02 -6.68 28.81
N ALA A 79 8.33 -5.78 28.11
CA ALA A 79 7.85 -6.05 26.78
C ALA A 79 9.10 -6.40 25.98
N ASP A 80 9.31 -7.70 25.83
CA ASP A 80 10.19 -8.32 24.85
C ASP A 80 9.79 -7.76 23.48
N ASN A 81 10.26 -6.55 23.19
CA ASN A 81 10.15 -5.87 21.92
C ASN A 81 11.19 -6.50 21.02
N THR A 82 11.04 -7.81 20.81
CA THR A 82 11.37 -8.40 19.54
C THR A 82 10.34 -7.87 18.55
N ASN A 83 10.54 -6.61 18.13
CA ASN A 83 10.28 -6.16 16.78
C ASN A 83 11.19 -6.95 15.83
N SER A 84 11.08 -8.28 15.88
CA SER A 84 11.25 -9.12 14.74
C SER A 84 10.14 -8.65 13.81
N GLN A 85 10.47 -7.68 12.96
CA GLN A 85 9.95 -7.57 11.62
C GLN A 85 10.02 -8.99 11.02
N LYS A 86 9.03 -9.83 11.34
CA LYS A 86 8.84 -11.09 10.65
C LYS A 86 8.59 -10.65 9.23
N GLU A 87 9.55 -10.91 8.35
CA GLU A 87 9.34 -10.74 6.92
C GLU A 87 7.97 -11.33 6.59
N PRO A 88 7.15 -10.63 5.79
CA PRO A 88 5.84 -11.14 5.44
C PRO A 88 6.04 -12.55 4.90
N LEU A 89 5.33 -13.54 5.48
CA LEU A 89 5.45 -14.92 5.04
C LEU A 89 5.36 -14.93 3.50
N ALA A 90 6.33 -15.55 2.84
CA ALA A 90 6.30 -15.70 1.40
C ALA A 90 5.57 -17.01 1.09
N PHE A 91 4.71 -17.01 0.07
CA PHE A 91 4.14 -18.25 -0.43
C PHE A 91 5.26 -19.09 -1.04
N GLU A 92 5.53 -20.25 -0.45
CA GLU A 92 6.44 -21.24 -0.99
C GLU A 92 5.65 -22.22 -1.86
N PRO A 93 5.98 -22.36 -3.16
CA PRO A 93 5.28 -23.29 -4.03
C PRO A 93 5.58 -24.75 -3.62
N PRO A 94 4.65 -25.69 -3.85
CA PRO A 94 4.90 -27.11 -3.61
C PRO A 94 6.15 -27.60 -4.36
N PRO A 95 6.98 -28.49 -3.76
CA PRO A 95 8.19 -28.98 -4.40
C PRO A 95 7.91 -29.63 -5.77
N HIS A 96 8.66 -29.22 -6.80
CA HIS A 96 8.48 -29.72 -8.16
C HIS A 96 9.83 -30.13 -8.77
N PRO A 97 9.94 -31.35 -9.36
CA PRO A 97 11.22 -31.88 -9.88
C PRO A 97 11.81 -31.03 -11.01
N HIS A 98 10.98 -30.26 -11.70
CA HIS A 98 11.36 -29.35 -12.78
C HIS A 98 11.14 -27.86 -12.48
N GLY A 99 11.02 -27.44 -11.21
CA GLY A 99 10.74 -26.03 -10.86
C GLY A 99 11.67 -25.03 -11.56
N VAL A 100 12.99 -25.28 -11.54
CA VAL A 100 13.97 -24.42 -12.23
C VAL A 100 13.72 -24.36 -13.75
N LYS A 101 13.41 -25.49 -14.40
CA LYS A 101 13.12 -25.51 -15.85
C LYS A 101 11.82 -24.80 -16.17
N LEU A 102 10.80 -24.93 -15.32
CA LEU A 102 9.54 -24.21 -15.43
C LEU A 102 9.75 -22.70 -15.30
N SER A 103 10.64 -22.26 -14.39
CA SER A 103 10.99 -20.84 -14.26
C SER A 103 11.53 -20.25 -15.57
N ILE A 104 12.43 -20.99 -16.24
CA ILE A 104 13.01 -20.60 -17.52
C ILE A 104 11.95 -20.61 -18.62
N TYR A 105 11.11 -21.65 -18.68
CA TYR A 105 10.03 -21.77 -19.66
C TYR A 105 9.07 -20.58 -19.58
N HIS A 106 8.52 -20.28 -18.39
CA HIS A 106 7.58 -19.18 -18.21
C HIS A 106 8.24 -17.82 -18.46
N CYS A 107 9.49 -17.63 -18.03
CA CYS A 107 10.22 -16.40 -18.33
C CYS A 107 10.44 -16.20 -19.84
N ASN A 108 10.73 -17.26 -20.60
CA ASN A 108 10.87 -17.16 -22.06
C ASN A 108 9.52 -16.91 -22.75
N ARG A 109 8.44 -17.52 -22.25
CA ARG A 109 7.08 -17.27 -22.74
C ARG A 109 6.65 -15.82 -22.47
N SER A 110 6.97 -15.26 -21.29
CA SER A 110 6.69 -13.84 -20.99
C SER A 110 7.42 -12.89 -21.93
N ALA A 111 8.63 -13.24 -22.39
CA ALA A 111 9.34 -12.46 -23.40
C ALA A 111 8.58 -12.44 -24.74
N ALA A 112 8.06 -13.58 -25.18
CA ALA A 112 7.22 -13.65 -26.38
C ALA A 112 5.93 -12.86 -26.21
N LEU A 113 5.28 -12.95 -25.04
CA LEU A 113 4.05 -12.20 -24.74
C LEU A 113 4.27 -10.68 -24.70
N LEU A 114 5.43 -10.22 -24.21
CA LEU A 114 5.83 -8.81 -24.29
C LEU A 114 5.91 -8.31 -25.73
N HIS A 115 6.47 -9.12 -26.63
CA HIS A 115 6.52 -8.79 -28.06
C HIS A 115 5.15 -8.80 -28.74
N LEU A 116 4.18 -9.52 -28.18
CA LEU A 116 2.79 -9.55 -28.62
C LEU A 116 1.91 -8.53 -27.89
N GLU A 117 2.49 -7.65 -27.06
CA GLU A 117 1.78 -6.65 -26.25
C GLU A 117 0.71 -7.24 -25.30
N ARG A 118 0.82 -8.55 -24.98
CA ARG A 118 -0.05 -9.25 -24.03
C ARG A 118 0.49 -9.10 -22.61
N TYR A 119 0.45 -7.87 -22.10
CA TYR A 119 1.14 -7.50 -20.86
C TYR A 119 0.62 -8.23 -19.60
N THR A 120 -0.69 -8.44 -19.47
CA THR A 120 -1.30 -9.13 -18.31
C THR A 120 -0.80 -10.56 -18.20
N GLU A 121 -0.75 -11.27 -19.31
CA GLU A 121 -0.25 -12.65 -19.38
C GLU A 121 1.26 -12.70 -19.20
N ALA A 122 2.00 -11.72 -19.72
CA ALA A 122 3.43 -11.61 -19.49
C ALA A 122 3.75 -11.43 -17.99
N ILE A 123 2.97 -10.62 -17.27
CA ILE A 123 3.08 -10.46 -15.81
C ILE A 123 2.79 -11.79 -15.12
N SER A 124 1.70 -12.47 -15.49
CA SER A 124 1.33 -13.78 -14.95
C SER A 124 2.44 -14.82 -15.13
N ASP A 125 3.07 -14.87 -16.30
CA ASP A 125 4.18 -15.78 -16.56
C ASP A 125 5.45 -15.42 -15.77
N CYS A 126 5.77 -14.13 -15.66
CA CYS A 126 6.87 -13.70 -14.80
C CYS A 126 6.60 -14.05 -13.33
N ASP A 127 5.35 -13.92 -12.86
CA ASP A 127 4.96 -14.31 -11.51
C ASP A 127 5.20 -15.80 -11.26
N VAL A 128 4.79 -16.67 -12.18
CA VAL A 128 5.06 -18.12 -12.09
C VAL A 128 6.56 -18.38 -12.11
N ALA A 129 7.31 -17.69 -12.97
CA ALA A 129 8.76 -17.85 -13.04
C ALA A 129 9.45 -17.49 -11.70
N LEU A 130 8.98 -16.45 -11.04
CA LEU A 130 9.51 -15.97 -9.76
C LEU A 130 9.08 -16.82 -8.56
N LEU A 131 7.92 -17.49 -8.63
CA LEU A 131 7.56 -18.51 -7.63
C LEU A 131 8.57 -19.65 -7.64
N TRP A 132 8.92 -20.15 -8.83
CA TRP A 132 9.87 -21.24 -8.96
C TRP A 132 11.33 -20.83 -8.73
N ASN A 133 11.68 -19.60 -9.08
CA ASN A 133 13.01 -19.06 -8.88
C ASN A 133 12.93 -17.60 -8.40
N PRO A 134 12.90 -17.37 -7.08
CA PRO A 134 12.79 -16.04 -6.48
C PRO A 134 13.95 -15.10 -6.80
N THR A 135 15.10 -15.61 -7.27
CA THR A 135 16.28 -14.81 -7.61
C THR A 135 16.42 -14.60 -9.12
N TYR A 136 15.39 -14.91 -9.92
CA TYR A 136 15.49 -14.85 -11.37
C TYR A 136 15.42 -13.42 -11.93
N VAL A 137 16.59 -12.77 -12.00
CA VAL A 137 16.76 -11.38 -12.47
C VAL A 137 16.01 -11.07 -13.78
N LYS A 138 16.08 -11.97 -14.78
CA LYS A 138 15.40 -11.75 -16.07
C LYS A 138 13.87 -11.69 -15.95
N ALA A 139 13.28 -12.44 -15.02
CA ALA A 139 11.84 -12.41 -14.80
C ALA A 139 11.41 -11.07 -14.17
N PHE A 140 12.16 -10.54 -13.21
CA PHE A 140 11.94 -9.19 -12.67
C PHE A 140 12.01 -8.11 -13.75
N VAL A 141 13.06 -8.11 -14.57
CA VAL A 141 13.21 -7.10 -15.64
C VAL A 141 12.08 -7.19 -16.67
N ARG A 142 11.64 -8.40 -17.03
CA ARG A 142 10.52 -8.61 -17.96
C ARG A 142 9.19 -8.19 -17.35
N ARG A 143 8.94 -8.51 -16.07
CA ARG A 143 7.74 -8.11 -15.35
C ARG A 143 7.66 -6.59 -15.21
N ALA A 144 8.77 -5.93 -14.85
CA ALA A 144 8.85 -4.47 -14.80
C ALA A 144 8.47 -3.80 -16.13
N LYS A 145 8.95 -4.33 -17.27
CA LYS A 145 8.57 -3.82 -18.59
C LYS A 145 7.07 -3.99 -18.89
N ALA A 146 6.49 -5.13 -18.51
CA ALA A 146 5.06 -5.37 -18.70
C ALA A 146 4.20 -4.47 -17.80
N LEU A 147 4.64 -4.27 -16.54
CA LEU A 147 3.99 -3.39 -15.57
C LEU A 147 4.04 -1.93 -15.99
N GLU A 148 5.19 -1.49 -16.48
CA GLU A 148 5.35 -0.15 -17.04
C GLU A 148 4.39 0.10 -18.21
N ALA A 149 4.24 -0.88 -19.12
CA ALA A 149 3.28 -0.77 -20.23
C ALA A 149 1.82 -0.72 -19.77
N GLN A 150 1.54 -1.14 -18.53
CA GLN A 150 0.23 -1.00 -17.87
C GLN A 150 0.16 0.21 -16.94
N GLU A 151 1.15 1.11 -17.00
CA GLU A 151 1.27 2.30 -16.14
C GLU A 151 1.33 1.95 -14.63
N GLN A 152 1.75 0.75 -14.27
CA GLN A 152 1.95 0.33 -12.88
C GLN A 152 3.41 0.62 -12.47
N TYR A 153 3.76 1.91 -12.43
CA TYR A 153 5.16 2.32 -12.30
C TYR A 153 5.76 1.99 -10.92
N GLU A 154 5.00 2.09 -9.83
CA GLU A 154 5.46 1.70 -8.49
C GLU A 154 5.91 0.22 -8.44
N ALA A 155 5.07 -0.69 -8.94
CA ALA A 155 5.37 -2.11 -8.99
C ALA A 155 6.56 -2.40 -9.93
N ALA A 156 6.64 -1.69 -11.07
CA ALA A 156 7.77 -1.79 -11.99
C ALA A 156 9.09 -1.34 -11.33
N MET A 157 9.07 -0.24 -10.56
CA MET A 157 10.25 0.24 -9.81
C MET A 157 10.72 -0.78 -8.78
N ALA A 158 9.79 -1.37 -8.03
CA ALA A 158 10.11 -2.41 -7.04
C ALA A 158 10.82 -3.61 -7.70
N ASP A 159 10.36 -4.03 -8.88
CA ASP A 159 10.99 -5.12 -9.63
C ASP A 159 12.39 -4.77 -10.14
N ILE A 160 12.60 -3.56 -10.66
CA ILE A 160 13.93 -3.13 -11.10
C ILE A 160 14.89 -2.99 -9.91
N GLN A 161 14.42 -2.50 -8.76
CA GLN A 161 15.20 -2.45 -7.53
C GLN A 161 15.60 -3.86 -7.07
N LYS A 162 14.67 -4.83 -7.11
CA LYS A 162 15.00 -6.23 -6.81
C LYS A 162 15.96 -6.85 -7.81
N ALA A 163 15.79 -6.58 -9.11
CA ALA A 163 16.75 -7.00 -10.12
C ALA A 163 18.15 -6.44 -9.84
N GLN A 164 18.25 -5.16 -9.48
CA GLN A 164 19.52 -4.51 -9.12
C GLN A 164 20.17 -5.10 -7.86
N GLN A 165 19.36 -5.43 -6.84
CA GLN A 165 19.84 -6.07 -5.60
C GLN A 165 20.32 -7.51 -5.82
N LEU A 166 19.76 -8.22 -6.79
CA LEU A 166 20.16 -9.59 -7.11
C LEU A 166 21.36 -9.63 -8.08
N ASP A 167 21.49 -8.62 -8.93
CA ASP A 167 22.52 -8.50 -9.96
C ASP A 167 23.63 -7.54 -9.49
N ILE A 168 24.10 -7.66 -8.25
CA ILE A 168 25.13 -6.76 -7.68
C ILE A 168 26.46 -6.89 -8.44
N THR A 169 26.81 -8.10 -8.88
CA THR A 169 28.04 -8.38 -9.63
C THR A 169 27.87 -8.19 -11.13
N ALA A 170 26.79 -7.56 -11.59
CA ALA A 170 26.55 -7.33 -13.01
C ALA A 170 27.61 -6.43 -13.64
N SER A 171 27.69 -6.50 -14.98
CA SER A 171 28.41 -5.50 -15.77
C SER A 171 27.98 -4.08 -15.39
N PRO A 172 28.91 -3.09 -15.34
CA PRO A 172 28.58 -1.69 -15.14
C PRO A 172 27.48 -1.18 -16.08
N GLN A 173 27.37 -1.77 -17.27
CA GLN A 173 26.31 -1.46 -18.22
C GLN A 173 24.92 -1.82 -17.69
N ASN A 174 24.74 -3.00 -17.11
CA ASN A 174 23.47 -3.42 -16.53
C ASN A 174 23.10 -2.54 -15.32
N GLN A 175 24.09 -2.24 -14.46
CA GLN A 175 23.88 -1.35 -13.32
C GLN A 175 23.41 0.04 -13.78
N ARG A 176 24.00 0.58 -14.85
CA ARG A 176 23.57 1.84 -15.45
C ARG A 176 22.15 1.73 -16.03
N GLN A 177 21.80 0.63 -16.66
CA GLN A 177 20.45 0.38 -17.17
C GLN A 177 19.41 0.37 -16.03
N TYR A 178 19.68 -0.30 -14.91
CA TYR A 178 18.77 -0.28 -13.76
C TYR A 178 18.55 1.15 -13.24
N ARG A 179 19.63 1.91 -13.03
CA ARG A 179 19.55 3.30 -12.51
C ARG A 179 18.77 4.22 -13.45
N THR A 180 19.05 4.16 -14.75
CA THR A 180 18.35 4.99 -15.76
C THR A 180 16.88 4.61 -15.88
N THR A 181 16.56 3.31 -15.79
CA THR A 181 15.17 2.84 -15.79
C THR A 181 14.42 3.34 -14.57
N LEU A 182 15.02 3.26 -13.36
CA LEU A 182 14.41 3.76 -12.13
C LEU A 182 14.12 5.26 -12.18
N GLN A 183 15.09 6.08 -12.59
CA GLN A 183 14.89 7.53 -12.72
C GLN A 183 13.75 7.87 -13.69
N ARG A 184 13.64 7.12 -14.79
CA ARG A 184 12.56 7.34 -15.77
C ARG A 184 11.20 6.92 -15.20
N LEU A 185 11.13 5.78 -14.51
CA LEU A 185 9.88 5.32 -13.89
C LEU A 185 9.42 6.25 -12.77
N GLU A 186 10.35 6.78 -11.96
CA GLU A 186 10.05 7.76 -10.92
C GLU A 186 9.44 9.04 -11.50
N LYS A 187 9.99 9.52 -12.62
CA LYS A 187 9.42 10.66 -13.34
C LYS A 187 8.00 10.36 -13.85
N LEU A 188 7.80 9.20 -14.47
CA LEU A 188 6.48 8.81 -14.99
C LEU A 188 5.44 8.68 -13.88
N GLU A 189 5.81 8.13 -12.72
CA GLU A 189 4.92 8.05 -11.56
C GLU A 189 4.58 9.43 -11.01
N HIS A 190 5.58 10.33 -10.93
CA HIS A 190 5.33 11.71 -10.51
C HIS A 190 4.36 12.44 -11.44
N ASP A 191 4.60 12.37 -12.75
CA ASP A 191 3.76 12.98 -13.77
C ASP A 191 2.33 12.39 -13.73
N ARG A 192 2.20 11.06 -13.53
CA ARG A 192 0.91 10.39 -13.35
C ARG A 192 0.18 10.84 -12.09
N MET A 193 0.89 10.96 -10.97
CA MET A 193 0.31 11.39 -9.71
C MET A 193 -0.14 12.85 -9.78
N GLU A 194 0.62 13.72 -10.44
CA GLU A 194 0.25 15.12 -10.66
C GLU A 194 -0.99 15.25 -11.54
N THR A 195 -1.02 14.55 -12.68
CA THR A 195 -2.21 14.54 -13.55
C THR A 195 -3.44 14.01 -12.83
N LEU A 196 -3.33 12.88 -12.12
CA LEU A 196 -4.43 12.34 -11.31
C LEU A 196 -4.87 13.31 -10.21
N LYS A 197 -3.93 13.99 -9.54
CA LYS A 197 -4.23 15.01 -8.52
C LYS A 197 -5.01 16.18 -9.12
N THR A 198 -4.60 16.69 -10.29
CA THR A 198 -5.30 17.80 -10.94
C THR A 198 -6.72 17.39 -11.38
N GLU A 199 -6.88 16.19 -11.95
CA GLU A 199 -8.18 15.68 -12.39
C GLU A 199 -9.12 15.43 -11.20
N THR A 200 -8.62 14.80 -10.15
CA THR A 200 -9.40 14.53 -8.93
C THR A 200 -9.77 15.82 -8.19
N MET A 201 -8.87 16.80 -8.12
CA MET A 201 -9.15 18.11 -7.56
C MET A 201 -10.20 18.87 -8.37
N GLY A 202 -10.13 18.81 -9.71
CA GLY A 202 -11.16 19.36 -10.60
C GLY A 202 -12.53 18.74 -10.33
N LYS A 203 -12.62 17.41 -10.34
CA LYS A 203 -13.85 16.66 -10.04
C LYS A 203 -14.41 16.99 -8.65
N LEU A 204 -13.54 17.13 -7.64
CA LEU A 204 -13.95 17.48 -6.29
C LEU A 204 -14.47 18.92 -6.21
N LYS A 205 -13.84 19.84 -6.95
CA LYS A 205 -14.29 21.23 -7.07
C LYS A 205 -15.64 21.31 -7.78
N ASP A 206 -15.84 20.57 -8.86
CA ASP A 206 -17.12 20.50 -9.57
C ASP A 206 -18.24 19.95 -8.69
N LEU A 207 -17.95 18.88 -7.92
CA LEU A 207 -18.88 18.33 -6.94
C LEU A 207 -19.23 19.37 -5.85
N GLY A 208 -18.23 20.07 -5.32
CA GLY A 208 -18.43 21.14 -4.35
C GLY A 208 -19.27 22.28 -4.92
N ASN A 209 -18.96 22.71 -6.14
CA ASN A 209 -19.71 23.74 -6.86
C ASN A 209 -21.15 23.32 -7.18
N SER A 210 -21.41 22.03 -7.44
CA SER A 210 -22.78 21.54 -7.64
C SER A 210 -23.63 21.64 -6.37
N ILE A 211 -23.03 21.47 -5.19
CA ILE A 211 -23.74 21.60 -3.91
C ILE A 211 -23.89 23.08 -3.53
N LEU A 212 -22.82 23.86 -3.68
CA LEU A 212 -22.78 25.28 -3.34
C LEU A 212 -23.56 26.16 -4.31
N GLY A 213 -23.64 25.77 -5.58
CA GLY A 213 -24.37 26.50 -6.62
C GLY A 213 -25.86 26.64 -6.31
N ASN A 214 -26.46 25.65 -5.65
CA ASN A 214 -27.85 25.71 -5.17
C ASN A 214 -28.06 26.81 -4.10
N PHE A 215 -26.98 27.33 -3.52
CA PHE A 215 -26.98 28.44 -2.57
C PHE A 215 -26.40 29.74 -3.16
N GLY A 216 -26.15 29.78 -4.48
CA GLY A 216 -25.50 30.93 -5.14
C GLY A 216 -24.03 31.09 -4.77
N LEU A 217 -23.37 30.01 -4.33
CA LEU A 217 -21.98 29.99 -3.90
C LEU A 217 -21.10 29.15 -4.83
N SER A 218 -19.80 29.43 -4.85
CA SER A 218 -18.79 28.61 -5.52
C SER A 218 -17.62 28.35 -4.58
N MET A 219 -16.93 27.24 -4.79
CA MET A 219 -15.65 26.93 -4.14
C MET A 219 -14.59 28.00 -4.41
N ASP A 220 -14.70 28.76 -5.51
CA ASP A 220 -13.81 29.89 -5.82
C ASP A 220 -14.04 31.10 -4.91
N ASN A 221 -15.21 31.18 -4.25
CA ASN A 221 -15.50 32.22 -3.28
C ASN A 221 -14.76 31.97 -1.95
N PHE A 222 -14.18 30.78 -1.73
CA PHE A 222 -13.49 30.45 -0.49
C PHE A 222 -11.97 30.40 -0.72
N LYS A 223 -11.22 31.31 -0.09
CA LYS A 223 -9.76 31.40 -0.13
C LYS A 223 -9.17 30.89 1.17
N ALA A 224 -8.49 29.74 1.11
CA ALA A 224 -7.71 29.24 2.24
C ALA A 224 -6.32 29.89 2.23
N VAL A 225 -5.98 30.59 3.32
CA VAL A 225 -4.66 31.19 3.55
C VAL A 225 -3.99 30.43 4.69
N GLN A 226 -2.83 29.84 4.43
CA GLN A 226 -2.04 29.16 5.45
C GLN A 226 -1.10 30.16 6.13
N ASP A 227 -1.10 30.21 7.47
CA ASP A 227 -0.13 30.98 8.24
C ASP A 227 1.22 30.26 8.25
N PRO A 228 2.31 30.86 7.71
CA PRO A 228 3.61 30.20 7.59
C PRO A 228 4.29 29.90 8.93
N ASN A 229 3.89 30.55 10.03
CA ASN A 229 4.52 30.33 11.34
C ASN A 229 3.82 29.26 12.18
N THR A 230 2.51 29.08 12.00
CA THR A 230 1.70 28.16 12.81
C THR A 230 1.22 26.94 12.02
N GLY A 231 1.31 26.97 10.69
CA GLY A 231 0.75 25.96 9.81
C GLY A 231 -0.78 25.91 9.78
N SER A 232 -1.44 26.80 10.53
CA SER A 232 -2.90 26.90 10.63
C SER A 232 -3.51 27.46 9.35
N TYR A 233 -4.69 26.97 8.98
CA TYR A 233 -5.44 27.45 7.81
C TYR A 233 -6.55 28.39 8.23
N SER A 234 -6.57 29.60 7.66
CA SER A 234 -7.68 30.55 7.77
C SER A 234 -8.44 30.56 6.45
N ILE A 235 -9.76 30.36 6.49
CA ILE A 235 -10.62 30.40 5.30
C ILE A 235 -11.28 31.78 5.26
N SER A 236 -11.00 32.56 4.23
CA SER A 236 -11.70 33.82 3.94
C SER A 236 -12.70 33.62 2.81
N PHE A 237 -13.83 34.31 2.89
CA PHE A 237 -14.86 34.29 1.86
C PHE A 237 -14.82 35.60 1.07
N ASP A 238 -14.73 35.52 -0.25
CA ASP A 238 -14.67 36.65 -1.16
C ASP A 238 -15.85 36.59 -2.13
N GLN A 239 -16.75 37.56 -2.00
CA GLN A 239 -18.01 37.63 -2.72
C GLN A 239 -17.85 38.59 -3.90
N ASN A 240 -17.03 38.23 -4.89
CA ASN A 240 -16.81 39.12 -6.03
C ASN A 240 -18.05 39.10 -6.96
N ASN A 241 -18.84 40.17 -6.86
CA ASN A 241 -20.13 40.36 -7.51
C ASN A 241 -19.96 40.54 -9.02
N ASN A 242 -20.24 39.51 -9.82
CA ASN A 242 -20.35 39.64 -11.28
C ASN A 242 -21.70 40.29 -11.62
N ASN A 243 -21.78 41.60 -11.35
CA ASN A 243 -22.93 42.43 -11.67
C ASN A 243 -22.93 42.71 -13.18
N GLY A 244 -23.78 41.99 -13.92
CA GLY A 244 -23.94 42.21 -15.35
C GLY A 244 -25.23 41.60 -15.89
N GLY A 245 -26.32 42.38 -15.88
CA GLY A 245 -27.45 42.17 -16.81
C GLY A 245 -28.83 41.89 -16.21
N GLY A 246 -29.28 42.68 -15.23
CA GLY A 246 -30.70 42.81 -14.91
C GLY A 246 -31.22 44.17 -15.38
N SER A 247 -31.93 44.21 -16.50
CA SER A 247 -32.50 45.41 -17.12
C SER A 247 -33.32 46.23 -16.12
N GLN A 248 -33.11 47.54 -16.15
CA GLN A 248 -34.04 48.53 -15.62
C GLN A 248 -35.34 48.53 -16.45
N THR A 249 -36.41 48.93 -15.76
CA THR A 249 -37.78 49.27 -16.19
C THR A 249 -38.64 48.15 -16.77
#